data_AF-A0A376P3Q0-F1
#
_entry.id   AF-A0A376P3Q0-F1
#
_cell.length_a   1.000
_cell.length_b   1.000
_cell.length_c   1.000
_cell.angle_alpha   90.00
_cell.angle_beta   90.00
_cell.angle_gamma   90.00
#
_symmetry.space_group_name_H-M   'P 1'
#
loop_
_entity.id
_entity.type
_entity.pdbx_description
1 polymer ?
#
loop_
_entity_poly.entity_id
_entity_poly.type
_entity_poly.pdbx_seq_one_letter_code
_entity_poly.pdbx_strand_id
1 'polypeptide(L)' 'MPHHIVIVEDEPVTQARLQSYFTQEGYTVSVTASGAGLRELCRISR' A
#
# COMPACT_ATOMS: atom_id res chain seq x y z
N MET A 1 8.98 6.60 -14.34
CA MET A 1 8.90 5.28 -13.67
C MET A 1 7.66 5.32 -12.79
N PRO A 2 6.66 4.43 -12.97
CA PRO A 2 5.53 4.42 -12.04
C PRO A 2 6.04 3.99 -10.66
N HIS A 3 6.01 4.91 -9.70
CA HIS A 3 6.37 4.61 -8.32
C HIS A 3 5.20 3.88 -7.67
N HIS A 4 5.45 2.68 -7.16
CA HIS A 4 4.48 1.86 -6.45
C HIS A 4 4.77 1.93 -4.95
N ILE A 5 3.79 2.42 -4.19
CA ILE A 5 3.91 2.62 -2.74
C ILE A 5 3.19 1.48 -2.03
N VAL A 6 3.85 0.88 -1.04
CA VAL A 6 3.22 -0.09 -0.14
C VAL A 6 3.07 0.51 1.24
N ILE A 7 1.85 0.55 1.75
CA ILE A 7 1.51 1.04 3.09
C ILE A 7 1.34 -0.17 4.00
N VAL A 8 2.09 -0.19 5.10
CA VAL A 8 1.96 -1.19 6.17
C VAL A 8 1.41 -0.49 7.40
N GLU A 9 0.13 -0.69 7.70
CA GLU A 9 -0.58 0.03 8.76
C GLU A 9 -1.65 -0.88 9.37
N ASP A 10 -1.63 -1.06 10.68
CA ASP A 10 -2.56 -1.93 11.40
C ASP A 10 -3.90 -1.25 11.73
N GLU A 11 -3.93 0.09 11.78
CA GLU A 11 -5.16 0.83 12.02
C GLU A 11 -5.94 1.13 10.71
N PRO A 12 -7.16 0.59 10.52
CA PRO A 12 -7.86 0.65 9.24
C PRO A 12 -8.21 2.07 8.77
N VAL A 13 -8.48 3.01 9.70
CA VAL A 13 -8.82 4.40 9.36
C VAL A 13 -7.59 5.13 8.83
N THR A 14 -6.44 4.98 9.51
CA THR A 14 -5.18 5.57 9.08
C THR A 14 -4.72 4.98 7.74
N GLN A 15 -4.85 3.65 7.57
CA GLN A 15 -4.55 2.99 6.30
C GLN A 15 -5.37 3.57 5.14
N ALA A 16 -6.68 3.72 5.31
CA ALA A 16 -7.56 4.25 4.27
C ALA A 16 -7.25 5.72 3.92
N ARG A 17 -6.87 6.53 4.92
CA ARG A 17 -6.46 7.93 4.71
C ARG A 17 -5.18 8.01 3.88
N LEU A 18 -4.16 7.23 4.23
CA LEU A 18 -2.89 7.20 3.51
C LEU A 18 -3.08 6.68 2.08
N GLN A 19 -3.86 5.60 1.91
CA GLN A 19 -4.18 5.06 0.60
C GLN A 19 -4.84 6.12 -0.30
N SER A 20 -5.84 6.83 0.24
CA SER A 20 -6.55 7.87 -0.50
C SER A 20 -5.61 9.03 -0.89
N TYR A 21 -4.76 9.46 0.03
CA TYR A 21 -3.78 10.54 -0.20
C TYR A 21 -2.83 10.20 -1.35
N PHE A 22 -2.16 9.05 -1.31
CA PHE A 22 -1.20 8.68 -2.36
C PHE A 22 -1.87 8.32 -3.69
N THR A 23 -3.09 7.77 -3.67
CA THR A 23 -3.86 7.52 -4.89
C THR A 23 -4.23 8.84 -5.58
N GLN A 24 -4.60 9.87 -4.81
CA GLN A 24 -4.91 11.21 -5.34
C GLN A 24 -3.68 11.88 -5.95
N GLU A 25 -2.48 11.64 -5.41
CA GLU A 25 -1.24 12.13 -6.01
C GLU A 25 -0.80 11.34 -7.27
N GLY A 26 -1.56 10.32 -7.67
CA GLY A 26 -1.32 9.54 -8.88
C GLY A 26 -0.35 8.36 -8.69
N TYR A 27 -0.04 8.00 -7.45
CA TYR A 27 0.72 6.80 -7.16
C TYR A 27 -0.15 5.54 -7.25
N THR A 28 0.46 4.44 -7.70
CA THR A 28 -0.12 3.12 -7.46
C THR A 28 0.14 2.77 -6.01
N VAL A 29 -0.88 2.29 -5.29
CA VAL A 29 -0.79 2.02 -3.85
C VAL A 29 -1.31 0.63 -3.54
N SER A 30 -0.58 -0.12 -2.72
CA SER A 30 -1.06 -1.35 -2.11
C SER A 30 -1.01 -1.23 -0.59
N VAL A 31 -2.00 -1.80 0.08
CA VAL A 31 -2.15 -1.72 1.53
C VAL A 31 -2.06 -3.11 2.14
N THR A 32 -1.45 -3.20 3.31
CA THR A 32 -1.41 -4.42 4.12
C THR A 32 -1.42 -4.07 5.60
N ALA A 33 -2.16 -4.85 6.39
CA ALA A 33 -2.17 -4.70 7.84
C ALA A 33 -0.92 -5.29 8.53
N SER A 34 -0.03 -5.93 7.78
CA SER A 34 1.18 -6.55 8.34
C SER A 34 2.29 -6.76 7.31
N GLY A 35 3.53 -6.88 7.81
CA GLY A 35 4.69 -7.23 6.99
C GLY A 35 4.60 -8.63 6.33
N ALA A 36 3.74 -9.52 6.83
CA ALA A 36 3.46 -10.80 6.17
C ALA A 36 2.74 -10.59 4.82
N GLY A 37 1.78 -9.67 4.77
CA GLY A 37 1.08 -9.32 3.53
C GLY A 37 1.96 -8.57 2.53
N LEU A 38 2.96 -7.80 2.99
CA LEU A 38 3.98 -7.20 2.10
C LEU A 38 4.70 -8.25 1.28
N ARG A 39 5.09 -9.37 1.91
CA ARG A 39 5.82 -10.45 1.25
C ARG A 39 4.98 -11.14 0.17
N GLU A 40 3.66 -11.22 0.36
CA GLU A 40 2.73 -11.73 -0.65
C GLU A 40 2.55 -10.74 -1.81
N LEU A 41 2.46 -9.44 -1.52
CA LEU A 41 2.39 -8.39 -2.55
C LEU A 41 3.63 -8.37 -3.44
N CYS A 42 4.83 -8.45 -2.87
CA CYS A 42 6.08 -8.58 -3.64
C CYS A 42 6.17 -9.87 -4.45
N ARG A 43 5.40 -10.91 -4.09
CA ARG A 43 5.40 -12.19 -4.80
C ARG A 43 4.47 -12.19 -6.00
N ILE A 44 3.37 -11.43 -5.93
CA ILE A 44 2.37 -11.33 -7.00
C ILE A 44 2.80 -10.34 -8.09
N SER A 45 3.66 -9.36 -7.78
CA SER A 45 4.14 -8.35 -8.73
C SER A 45 5.29 -8.81 -9.65
N ARG A 46 5.38 -10.11 -10.00
CA ARG A 46 6.44 -10.67 -10.87
C ARG A 46 5.94 -10.91 -12.29
#